data_AF-A0A2A7AS71-F1
#
_entry.id   AF-A0A2A7AS71-F1
#
_cell.length_a   1.000
_cell.length_b   1.000
_cell.length_c   1.000
_cell.angle_alpha   90.00
_cell.angle_beta   90.00
_cell.angle_gamma   90.00
#
_symmetry.space_group_name_H-M   'P 1'
#
loop_
_entity.id
_entity.type
_entity.pdbx_description
1 polymer ?
#
loop_
_entity_poly.entity_id
_entity_poly.type
_entity_poly.pdbx_seq_one_letter_code
_entity_poly.pdbx_strand_id
1 'polypeptide(L)'
;MNAKDFGAFLARTRKACGLTQADLAAQLHVTDKAVSRWERGVGLPDINTLEPLADALGLTLSDLMHCRDPQETSLPDAEPTLEDFLTMLRRPHHIDWHSIRAALLCLSILLAVWGVCFHPGVLVVHWHGLGNGDFRADGWMQSLLIFPLLLALECFTLNLWRLFEQTGYFRHWGEWDAALTNSLDFLSPGVRLVKFALDYFFFFCCGLTVPFCEVLLIVMN
;
A
#
# COMPACT_ATOMS: atom_id res chain seq x y z
N MET A 1 12.04 -13.79 2.03
CA MET A 1 12.75 -15.08 2.19
C MET A 1 14.24 -14.85 2.08
N ASN A 2 15.02 -15.19 3.10
CA ASN A 2 16.48 -15.08 3.05
C ASN A 2 17.04 -16.32 2.34
N ALA A 3 17.98 -16.16 1.40
CA ALA A 3 18.54 -17.27 0.63
C ALA A 3 19.27 -18.29 1.52
N LYS A 4 19.84 -17.86 2.64
CA LYS A 4 20.47 -18.76 3.62
C LYS A 4 19.46 -19.66 4.32
N ASP A 5 18.32 -19.10 4.72
CA ASP A 5 17.26 -19.84 5.42
C ASP A 5 16.62 -20.86 4.48
N PHE A 6 16.38 -20.47 3.23
CA PHE A 6 15.92 -21.36 2.17
C PHE A 6 16.90 -22.50 1.92
N GLY A 7 18.20 -22.19 1.79
CA GLY A 7 19.23 -23.21 1.58
C GLY A 7 19.33 -24.21 2.72
N ALA A 8 19.25 -23.73 3.97
CA ALA A 8 19.25 -24.58 5.16
C ALA A 8 17.98 -25.45 5.27
N PHE A 9 16.83 -24.91 4.88
CA PHE A 9 15.58 -25.68 4.78
C PHE A 9 15.70 -26.78 3.73
N LEU A 10 16.08 -26.42 2.49
CA LEU A 10 16.26 -27.36 1.38
C LEU A 10 17.21 -28.52 1.75
N ALA A 11 18.35 -28.21 2.37
CA ALA A 11 19.32 -29.23 2.77
C ALA A 11 18.76 -30.20 3.84
N ARG A 12 17.91 -29.71 4.75
CA ARG A 12 17.27 -30.53 5.78
C ARG A 12 16.19 -31.43 5.16
N THR A 13 15.29 -30.85 4.36
CA THR A 13 14.21 -31.60 3.70
C THR A 13 14.75 -32.68 2.78
N ARG A 14 15.75 -32.36 1.94
CA ARG A 14 16.41 -33.35 1.08
C ARG A 14 16.96 -34.54 1.89
N LYS A 15 17.63 -34.26 3.01
CA LYS A 15 18.18 -35.30 3.89
C LYS A 15 17.08 -36.12 4.56
N ALA A 16 15.96 -35.50 4.93
CA ALA A 16 14.80 -36.20 5.47
C ALA A 16 14.17 -37.15 4.44
N CYS A 17 14.19 -36.79 3.16
CA CYS A 17 13.80 -37.66 2.05
C CYS A 17 14.85 -38.73 1.71
N GLY A 18 16.00 -38.77 2.39
CA GLY A 18 17.08 -39.73 2.13
C GLY A 18 17.82 -39.52 0.81
N LEU A 19 17.64 -38.39 0.13
CA LEU A 19 18.23 -38.09 -1.18
C LEU A 19 19.64 -37.51 -1.01
N THR A 20 20.58 -37.82 -1.90
CA THR A 20 21.84 -37.06 -2.02
C THR A 20 21.65 -35.79 -2.88
N GLN A 21 22.62 -34.87 -2.85
CA GLN A 21 22.57 -33.69 -3.75
C GLN A 21 22.56 -34.11 -5.22
N ALA A 22 23.25 -35.19 -5.58
CA ALA A 22 23.29 -35.72 -6.94
C ALA A 22 21.94 -36.34 -7.34
N ASP A 23 21.27 -37.06 -6.42
CA ASP A 23 19.96 -37.66 -6.70
C ASP A 23 18.90 -36.58 -6.93
N LEU A 24 18.88 -35.55 -6.09
CA LEU A 24 17.97 -34.42 -6.27
C LEU A 24 18.27 -33.65 -7.56
N ALA A 25 19.55 -33.44 -7.87
CA ALA A 25 19.95 -32.79 -9.12
C ALA A 25 19.51 -33.58 -10.35
N ALA A 26 19.62 -34.91 -10.31
CA ALA A 26 19.18 -35.79 -11.39
C ALA A 26 17.67 -35.73 -11.61
N GLN A 27 16.86 -35.71 -10.54
CA GLN A 27 15.41 -35.58 -10.63
C GLN A 27 14.98 -34.23 -11.21
N LEU A 28 15.73 -33.17 -10.91
CA LEU A 28 15.43 -31.81 -11.36
C LEU A 28 16.07 -31.45 -12.71
N HIS A 29 16.81 -32.38 -13.32
CA HIS A 29 17.60 -32.13 -14.54
C HIS A 29 18.54 -30.92 -14.42
N VAL A 30 19.13 -30.73 -13.23
CA VAL A 30 20.12 -29.68 -12.95
C VAL A 30 21.46 -30.31 -12.56
N THR A 31 22.49 -29.47 -12.41
CA THR A 31 23.78 -29.93 -11.89
C THR A 31 23.75 -30.05 -10.37
N ASP A 32 24.47 -31.02 -9.83
CA ASP A 32 24.77 -31.15 -8.39
C ASP A 32 25.33 -29.84 -7.78
N LYS A 33 26.16 -29.13 -8.54
CA LYS A 33 26.69 -27.80 -8.19
C LYS A 33 25.59 -26.75 -8.01
N ALA A 34 24.50 -26.82 -8.78
CA ALA A 34 23.37 -25.91 -8.62
C ALA A 34 22.68 -26.15 -7.27
N VAL A 35 22.37 -27.41 -6.95
CA VAL A 35 21.79 -27.79 -5.65
C VAL A 35 22.70 -27.37 -4.50
N SER A 36 24.00 -27.59 -4.60
CA SER A 36 24.99 -27.14 -3.61
C SER A 36 25.05 -25.62 -3.44
N ARG A 37 24.83 -24.84 -4.51
CA ARG A 37 24.75 -23.37 -4.41
C ARG A 37 23.48 -22.92 -3.70
N TRP A 38 22.35 -23.57 -3.97
CA TRP A 38 21.08 -23.28 -3.30
C TRP A 38 21.16 -23.61 -1.81
N GLU A 39 21.66 -24.79 -1.45
CA GLU A 39 21.80 -25.21 -0.04
C GLU A 39 22.72 -24.28 0.77
N ARG A 40 23.71 -23.65 0.14
CA ARG A 40 24.59 -22.67 0.79
C ARG A 40 24.05 -21.24 0.81
N GLY A 41 22.88 -21.00 0.20
CA GLY A 41 22.28 -19.67 0.07
C GLY A 41 23.07 -18.72 -0.84
N VAL A 42 23.91 -19.26 -1.74
CA VAL A 42 24.70 -18.48 -2.72
C VAL A 42 23.88 -18.14 -3.96
N GLY A 43 22.74 -18.77 -4.13
CA GLY A 43 21.77 -18.48 -5.17
C GLY A 43 20.43 -19.14 -4.84
N LEU A 44 19.40 -18.80 -5.60
CA LEU A 44 18.09 -19.42 -5.50
C LEU A 44 17.80 -20.24 -6.77
N PRO A 45 16.93 -21.25 -6.68
CA PRO A 45 16.36 -21.91 -7.84
C PRO A 45 15.54 -20.92 -8.69
N ASP A 46 15.56 -21.12 -10.01
CA ASP A 46 14.72 -20.35 -10.92
C ASP A 46 13.24 -20.74 -10.77
N ILE A 47 12.35 -19.88 -11.25
CA ILE A 47 10.91 -20.08 -11.16
C ILE A 47 10.46 -21.42 -11.78
N ASN A 48 11.11 -21.83 -12.88
CA ASN A 48 10.80 -23.09 -13.57
C ASN A 48 11.30 -24.32 -12.81
N THR A 49 12.22 -24.15 -11.86
CA THR A 49 12.77 -25.25 -11.06
C THR A 49 12.09 -25.37 -9.69
N LEU A 50 11.31 -24.38 -9.28
CA LEU A 50 10.64 -24.37 -7.97
C LEU A 50 9.54 -25.43 -7.86
N GLU A 51 8.70 -25.56 -8.88
CA GLU A 51 7.61 -26.53 -8.89
C GLU A 51 8.14 -27.98 -8.95
N PRO A 52 9.07 -28.34 -9.86
CA PRO A 52 9.71 -29.66 -9.84
C PRO A 52 10.45 -29.95 -8.52
N LEU A 53 11.03 -28.93 -7.89
CA LEU A 53 11.72 -29.07 -6.60
C LEU A 53 10.75 -29.37 -5.46
N ALA A 54 9.57 -28.76 -5.46
CA ALA A 54 8.51 -29.05 -4.50
C ALA A 54 8.03 -30.50 -4.67
N ASP A 55 7.77 -30.92 -5.91
CA ASP A 55 7.33 -32.29 -6.23
C ASP A 55 8.36 -33.34 -5.81
N ALA A 56 9.65 -33.13 -6.11
CA ALA A 56 10.74 -34.04 -5.76
C ALA A 56 10.91 -34.21 -4.23
N LEU A 57 10.55 -33.19 -3.45
CA LEU A 57 10.61 -33.20 -1.99
C LEU A 57 9.29 -33.59 -1.32
N GLY A 58 8.23 -33.82 -2.10
CA GLY A 58 6.88 -34.12 -1.59
C GLY A 58 6.24 -32.95 -0.83
N LEU A 59 6.59 -31.71 -1.18
CA LEU A 59 6.07 -30.49 -0.58
C LEU A 59 5.11 -29.78 -1.52
N THR A 60 4.21 -28.96 -0.98
CA THR A 60 3.52 -27.97 -1.81
C THR A 60 4.47 -26.83 -2.16
N LEU A 61 4.25 -26.17 -3.31
CA LEU A 61 5.02 -24.99 -3.70
C LEU A 61 4.95 -23.88 -2.62
N SER A 62 3.80 -23.74 -1.96
CA SER A 62 3.63 -22.80 -0.85
C SER A 62 4.55 -23.13 0.33
N ASP A 63 4.64 -24.40 0.74
CA ASP A 63 5.49 -24.82 1.85
C ASP A 63 6.97 -24.62 1.54
N LEU A 64 7.37 -24.89 0.30
CA LEU A 64 8.73 -24.63 -0.19
C LEU A 64 9.08 -23.13 -0.15
N MET A 65 8.16 -22.27 -0.60
CA MET A 65 8.35 -20.81 -0.61
C MET A 65 8.32 -20.17 0.79
N HIS A 66 7.63 -20.80 1.75
CA HIS A 66 7.57 -20.33 3.13
C HIS A 66 8.56 -21.05 4.06
N CYS A 67 9.31 -22.03 3.54
CA CYS A 67 10.24 -22.87 4.30
C CYS A 67 9.56 -23.53 5.51
N ARG A 68 8.31 -24.00 5.35
CA ARG A 68 7.54 -24.65 6.41
C ARG A 68 7.93 -26.11 6.54
N ASP A 69 8.15 -26.57 7.77
CA ASP A 69 8.54 -27.96 8.03
C ASP A 69 7.30 -28.87 7.87
N PRO A 70 7.36 -29.93 7.03
CA PRO A 70 6.21 -30.83 6.85
C PRO A 70 5.78 -31.52 8.15
N GLN A 71 6.65 -31.62 9.17
CA GLN A 71 6.28 -32.16 10.49
C GLN A 71 5.36 -31.24 11.31
N GLU A 72 5.35 -29.93 11.06
CA GLU A 72 4.39 -29.01 11.69
C GLU A 72 2.97 -29.16 11.12
N THR A 73 2.81 -29.85 9.98
CA THR A 73 1.49 -30.10 9.35
C THR A 73 0.83 -31.39 9.87
N SER A 74 1.40 -32.05 10.88
CA SER A 74 0.75 -33.19 11.53
C SER A 74 -0.33 -32.72 12.50
N LEU A 75 -1.52 -32.41 11.96
CA LEU A 75 -2.85 -32.72 12.52
C LEU A 75 -3.93 -32.21 11.53
N PRO A 76 -4.56 -33.07 10.72
CA PRO A 76 -5.71 -32.71 9.88
C PRO A 76 -7.02 -32.42 10.66
N ASP A 77 -7.00 -32.39 12.01
CA ASP A 77 -8.19 -32.31 12.87
C ASP A 77 -8.08 -31.26 14.00
N ALA A 78 -7.06 -30.41 14.00
CA ALA A 78 -7.03 -29.30 14.96
C ALA A 78 -7.96 -28.19 14.47
N GLU A 79 -9.06 -27.96 15.18
CA GLU A 79 -9.87 -26.75 15.01
C GLU A 79 -8.94 -25.54 14.93
N PRO A 80 -9.03 -24.69 13.88
CA PRO A 80 -8.14 -23.56 13.74
C PRO A 80 -8.22 -22.72 15.00
N THR A 81 -7.08 -22.53 15.67
CA THR A 81 -7.03 -21.84 16.95
C THR A 81 -7.61 -20.43 16.78
N LEU A 82 -8.15 -19.87 17.87
CA LEU A 82 -8.64 -18.49 17.85
C LEU A 82 -7.55 -17.52 17.36
N GLU A 83 -6.29 -17.83 17.61
CA GLU A 83 -5.13 -17.07 17.12
C GLU A 83 -4.95 -17.18 15.60
N ASP A 84 -5.15 -18.34 14.99
CA ASP A 84 -5.18 -18.51 13.52
C ASP A 84 -6.38 -17.81 12.88
N PHE A 85 -7.55 -17.87 13.52
CA PHE A 85 -8.72 -17.09 13.08
C PHE A 85 -8.49 -15.59 13.19
N LEU A 86 -7.93 -15.12 14.31
CA LEU A 86 -7.63 -13.72 14.53
C LEU A 86 -6.53 -13.21 13.60
N THR A 87 -5.56 -14.05 13.21
CA THR A 87 -4.53 -13.69 12.24
C THR A 87 -5.06 -13.69 10.80
N MET A 88 -5.98 -14.60 10.44
CA MET A 88 -6.72 -14.52 9.17
C MET A 88 -7.61 -13.27 9.09
N LEU A 89 -8.25 -12.88 10.18
CA LEU A 89 -9.03 -11.63 10.28
C LEU A 89 -8.12 -10.39 10.32
N ARG A 90 -6.90 -10.53 10.83
CA ARG A 90 -5.84 -9.51 10.78
C ARG A 90 -5.09 -9.56 9.46
N ARG A 91 -5.76 -9.87 8.34
CA ARG A 91 -5.27 -9.40 7.04
C ARG A 91 -5.10 -7.88 7.18
N PRO A 92 -3.89 -7.33 7.04
CA PRO A 92 -3.74 -5.89 7.03
C PRO A 92 -4.60 -5.41 5.87
N HIS A 93 -5.71 -4.74 6.20
CA HIS A 93 -6.54 -4.12 5.20
C HIS A 93 -5.69 -2.99 4.65
N HIS A 94 -4.92 -3.29 3.61
CA HIS A 94 -4.26 -2.32 2.77
C HIS A 94 -5.40 -1.41 2.31
N ILE A 95 -5.43 -0.20 2.86
CA ILE A 95 -6.41 0.79 2.47
C ILE A 95 -6.06 1.13 1.02
N ASP A 96 -6.93 0.73 0.11
CA ASP A 96 -6.85 1.08 -1.31
C ASP A 96 -7.06 2.59 -1.46
N TRP A 97 -5.97 3.35 -1.31
CA TRP A 97 -5.99 4.81 -1.38
C TRP A 97 -6.53 5.33 -2.72
N HIS A 98 -6.41 4.54 -3.79
CA HIS A 98 -7.03 4.83 -5.08
C HIS A 98 -8.55 4.88 -5.01
N SER A 99 -9.18 3.94 -4.30
CA SER A 99 -10.64 3.84 -4.17
C SER A 99 -11.21 5.00 -3.37
N ILE A 100 -10.55 5.38 -2.26
CA ILE A 100 -10.96 6.53 -1.44
C ILE A 100 -10.90 7.82 -2.26
N ARG A 101 -9.83 8.04 -3.03
CA ARG A 101 -9.69 9.25 -3.84
C ARG A 101 -10.61 9.30 -5.05
N ALA A 102 -10.86 8.16 -5.68
CA ALA A 102 -11.88 8.08 -6.73
C ALA A 102 -13.26 8.45 -6.17
N ALA A 103 -13.59 8.00 -4.95
CA ALA A 103 -14.82 8.38 -4.28
C ALA A 103 -14.88 9.88 -3.96
N LEU A 104 -13.78 10.48 -3.52
CA LEU A 104 -13.69 11.93 -3.26
C LEU A 104 -13.87 12.75 -4.55
N LEU A 105 -13.21 12.37 -5.64
CA LEU A 105 -13.40 13.02 -6.95
C LEU A 105 -14.85 12.94 -7.42
N CYS A 106 -15.48 11.77 -7.27
CA CYS A 106 -16.90 11.60 -7.59
C CYS A 106 -17.78 12.52 -6.72
N LEU A 107 -17.47 12.65 -5.44
CA LEU A 107 -18.17 13.56 -4.53
C LEU A 107 -18.01 15.02 -4.98
N SER A 108 -16.81 15.47 -5.34
CA SER A 108 -16.56 16.82 -5.82
C SER A 108 -17.27 17.11 -7.14
N ILE A 109 -17.29 16.15 -8.08
CA ILE A 109 -18.08 16.27 -9.32
C ILE A 109 -19.57 16.46 -9.00
N LEU A 110 -20.11 15.67 -8.06
CA LEU A 110 -21.51 15.79 -7.66
C LEU A 110 -21.81 17.14 -7.02
N LEU A 111 -20.93 17.63 -6.15
CA LEU A 111 -21.04 18.94 -5.50
C LEU A 111 -20.92 20.09 -6.50
N ALA A 112 -19.99 20.02 -7.45
CA ALA A 112 -19.85 21.00 -8.53
C ALA A 112 -21.12 21.09 -9.39
N VAL A 113 -21.68 19.94 -9.78
CA VAL A 113 -22.94 19.89 -10.55
C VAL A 113 -24.10 20.46 -9.72
N TRP A 114 -24.19 20.09 -8.44
CA TRP A 114 -25.18 20.65 -7.53
C TRP A 114 -25.05 22.18 -7.45
N GLY A 115 -23.87 22.68 -7.12
CA GLY A 115 -23.61 24.11 -6.94
C GLY A 115 -23.98 24.94 -8.17
N VAL A 116 -23.65 24.44 -9.36
CA VAL A 116 -24.03 25.09 -10.63
C VAL A 116 -25.55 25.08 -10.86
N CYS A 117 -26.25 23.99 -10.53
CA CYS A 117 -27.69 23.87 -10.75
C CYS A 117 -28.53 24.69 -9.76
N PHE A 118 -28.15 24.74 -8.48
CA PHE A 118 -28.95 25.34 -7.42
C PHE A 118 -28.57 26.79 -7.09
N HIS A 119 -27.33 27.22 -7.37
CA HIS A 119 -26.90 28.61 -7.22
C HIS A 119 -26.45 29.21 -8.56
N PRO A 120 -27.36 29.35 -9.55
CA PRO A 120 -27.03 29.97 -10.82
C PRO A 120 -26.75 31.47 -10.62
N GLY A 121 -25.56 31.91 -10.99
CA GLY A 121 -25.17 33.32 -10.90
C GLY A 121 -23.81 33.57 -10.25
N VAL A 122 -23.71 34.69 -9.54
CA VAL A 122 -22.47 35.18 -8.94
C VAL A 122 -22.47 34.85 -7.44
N LEU A 123 -21.45 34.10 -7.01
CA LEU A 123 -21.25 33.65 -5.64
C LEU A 123 -20.22 34.53 -4.94
N VAL A 124 -20.40 34.71 -3.63
CA VAL A 124 -19.36 35.27 -2.77
C VAL A 124 -18.29 34.21 -2.53
N VAL A 125 -17.07 34.54 -2.92
CA VAL A 125 -15.89 33.67 -2.76
C VAL A 125 -14.95 34.19 -1.68
N HIS A 126 -14.91 35.51 -1.46
CA HIS A 126 -14.01 36.12 -0.48
C HIS A 126 -14.77 36.90 0.58
N TRP A 127 -14.53 36.54 1.83
CA TRP A 127 -15.07 37.19 3.03
C TRP A 127 -13.92 37.81 3.83
N HIS A 128 -14.03 39.09 4.18
CA HIS A 128 -13.08 39.75 5.07
C HIS A 128 -13.78 40.19 6.36
N GLY A 129 -13.16 39.91 7.50
CA GLY A 129 -13.68 40.28 8.82
C GLY A 129 -13.30 41.71 9.18
N LEU A 130 -14.27 42.53 9.58
CA LEU A 130 -14.05 43.95 9.92
C LEU A 130 -13.59 44.17 11.38
N GLY A 131 -13.18 43.12 12.10
CA GLY A 131 -12.67 43.20 13.47
C GLY A 131 -13.73 43.49 14.55
N ASN A 132 -14.96 43.84 14.15
CA ASN A 132 -16.12 44.07 15.01
C ASN A 132 -17.06 42.84 15.13
N GLY A 133 -16.67 41.71 14.53
CA GLY A 133 -17.50 40.51 14.43
C GLY A 133 -18.38 40.43 13.17
N ASP A 134 -18.44 41.49 12.35
CA ASP A 134 -19.12 41.46 11.05
C ASP A 134 -18.19 40.96 9.94
N PHE A 135 -18.77 40.23 9.00
CA PHE A 135 -18.13 39.75 7.78
C PHE A 135 -18.71 40.48 6.58
N ARG A 136 -17.84 40.97 5.68
CA ARG A 136 -18.27 41.50 4.38
C ARG A 136 -17.73 40.67 3.23
N ALA A 137 -18.60 40.44 2.26
CA ALA A 137 -18.29 39.88 0.96
C ALA A 137 -17.54 40.92 0.12
N ASP A 138 -16.32 40.60 -0.33
CA ASP A 138 -15.47 41.50 -1.13
C ASP A 138 -15.05 40.88 -2.48
N GLY A 139 -15.23 39.57 -2.64
CA GLY A 139 -14.90 38.85 -3.87
C GLY A 139 -16.09 38.05 -4.39
N TRP A 140 -16.38 38.23 -5.67
CA TRP A 140 -17.54 37.66 -6.34
C TRP A 140 -17.08 36.90 -7.59
N MET A 141 -17.55 35.67 -7.78
CA MET A 141 -17.19 34.86 -8.94
C MET A 141 -18.38 34.08 -9.48
N GLN A 142 -18.44 33.88 -10.79
CA GLN A 142 -19.53 33.12 -11.39
C GLN A 142 -19.43 31.65 -10.97
N SER A 143 -20.57 31.06 -10.57
CA SER A 143 -20.72 29.62 -10.28
C SER A 143 -20.17 28.74 -11.40
N LEU A 144 -20.45 29.10 -12.66
CA LEU A 144 -19.94 28.43 -13.86
C LEU A 144 -18.42 28.52 -14.03
N LEU A 145 -17.73 29.38 -13.29
CA LEU A 145 -16.27 29.50 -13.30
C LEU A 145 -15.63 28.86 -12.06
N ILE A 146 -16.18 29.09 -10.87
CA ILE A 146 -15.57 28.62 -9.62
C ILE A 146 -15.61 27.09 -9.47
N PHE A 147 -16.75 26.44 -9.73
CA PHE A 147 -16.89 25.00 -9.55
C PHE A 147 -16.02 24.21 -10.55
N PRO A 148 -15.97 24.55 -11.85
CA PRO A 148 -15.04 23.88 -12.77
C PRO A 148 -13.57 24.14 -12.45
N LEU A 149 -13.21 25.31 -11.91
CA LEU A 149 -11.84 25.63 -11.52
C LEU A 149 -11.40 24.78 -10.31
N LEU A 150 -12.29 24.60 -9.33
CA LEU A 150 -12.07 23.71 -8.19
C LEU A 150 -11.91 22.25 -8.63
N LEU A 151 -12.77 21.78 -9.53
CA LEU A 151 -12.66 20.43 -10.10
C LEU A 151 -11.36 20.24 -10.91
N ALA A 152 -10.94 21.26 -11.66
CA ALA A 152 -9.67 21.23 -12.40
C ALA A 152 -8.45 21.19 -11.46
N LEU A 153 -8.50 21.93 -10.35
CA LEU A 153 -7.48 21.87 -9.30
C LEU A 153 -7.40 20.48 -8.67
N GLU A 154 -8.54 19.86 -8.37
CA GLU A 154 -8.58 18.49 -7.87
C GLU A 154 -7.98 17.50 -8.86
N CYS A 155 -8.38 17.56 -10.13
CA CYS A 155 -7.79 16.75 -11.20
C CYS A 155 -6.27 16.93 -11.30
N PHE A 156 -5.79 18.16 -11.16
CA PHE A 156 -4.36 18.47 -11.14
C PHE A 156 -3.65 17.82 -9.95
N THR A 157 -4.22 17.91 -8.73
CA THR A 157 -3.64 17.26 -7.54
C THR A 157 -3.62 15.74 -7.65
N LEU A 158 -4.66 15.12 -8.23
CA LEU A 158 -4.69 13.68 -8.50
C LEU A 158 -3.65 13.26 -9.54
N ASN A 159 -3.39 14.11 -10.53
CA ASN A 159 -2.37 13.84 -11.53
C ASN A 159 -0.95 13.98 -10.92
N LEU A 160 -0.74 15.01 -10.09
CA LEU A 160 0.50 15.19 -9.34
C LEU A 160 0.78 13.98 -8.44
N TRP A 161 -0.26 13.47 -7.78
CA TRP A 161 -0.16 12.23 -7.00
C TRP A 161 0.25 11.03 -7.86
N ARG A 162 -0.42 10.83 -9.01
CA ARG A 162 -0.07 9.73 -9.94
C ARG A 162 1.39 9.83 -10.41
N LEU A 163 1.90 11.04 -10.64
CA LEU A 163 3.31 11.28 -10.97
C LEU A 163 4.25 10.86 -9.82
N PHE A 164 3.92 11.20 -8.58
CA PHE A 164 4.68 10.76 -7.40
C PHE A 164 4.63 9.23 -7.20
N GLU A 165 3.51 8.61 -7.54
CA GLU A 165 3.36 7.15 -7.47
C GLU A 165 4.20 6.44 -8.54
N GLN A 166 4.16 6.90 -9.78
CA GLN A 166 4.93 6.33 -10.90
C GLN A 166 6.44 6.49 -10.75
N THR A 167 6.88 7.60 -10.16
CA THR A 167 8.32 7.83 -9.86
C THR A 167 8.84 6.92 -8.76
N GLY A 168 8.00 6.06 -8.16
CA GLY A 168 8.38 5.18 -7.07
C GLY A 168 8.67 5.94 -5.77
N TYR A 169 8.40 7.25 -5.72
CA TYR A 169 8.60 8.07 -4.53
C TYR A 169 7.83 7.49 -3.35
N PHE A 170 6.58 7.04 -3.54
CA PHE A 170 5.80 6.40 -2.48
C PHE A 170 6.26 4.99 -2.11
N ARG A 171 6.82 4.22 -3.04
CA ARG A 171 7.38 2.88 -2.74
C ARG A 171 8.66 3.00 -1.92
N HIS A 172 9.53 3.93 -2.33
CA HIS A 172 10.73 4.25 -1.58
C HIS A 172 10.33 4.90 -0.24
N TRP A 173 9.42 5.86 -0.22
CA TRP A 173 8.88 6.46 1.01
C TRP A 173 8.28 5.39 1.92
N GLY A 174 7.54 4.40 1.41
CA GLY A 174 6.97 3.29 2.20
C GLY A 174 7.99 2.27 2.71
N GLU A 175 9.07 1.99 1.96
CA GLU A 175 10.20 1.17 2.43
C GLU A 175 11.02 1.92 3.48
N TRP A 176 11.28 3.21 3.25
CA TRP A 176 11.79 4.13 4.26
C TRP A 176 10.83 4.23 5.44
N ASP A 177 9.52 4.17 5.23
CA ASP A 177 8.50 4.26 6.27
C ASP A 177 8.52 3.02 7.17
N ALA A 178 8.60 1.83 6.59
CA ALA A 178 8.78 0.58 7.33
C ALA A 178 10.13 0.54 8.06
N ALA A 179 11.21 1.02 7.42
CA ALA A 179 12.52 1.14 8.05
C ALA A 179 12.53 2.18 9.19
N LEU A 180 11.90 3.34 8.99
CA LEU A 180 11.78 4.40 9.98
C LEU A 180 10.91 3.93 11.13
N THR A 181 9.80 3.25 10.86
CA THR A 181 8.86 2.74 11.89
C THR A 181 9.48 1.63 12.73
N ASN A 182 10.31 0.77 12.13
CA ASN A 182 11.16 -0.15 12.92
C ASN A 182 12.30 0.57 13.65
N SER A 183 12.70 1.75 13.20
CA SER A 183 13.71 2.61 13.84
C SER A 183 13.10 3.69 14.76
N LEU A 184 11.77 3.74 14.89
CA LEU A 184 11.04 4.84 15.54
C LEU A 184 11.06 4.76 17.07
N ASP A 185 11.52 3.63 17.61
CA ASP A 185 11.95 3.53 19.02
C ASP A 185 13.27 4.29 19.28
N PHE A 186 14.02 4.64 18.22
CA PHE A 186 15.34 5.26 18.31
C PHE A 186 15.41 6.72 17.81
N LEU A 187 14.41 7.21 17.07
CA LEU A 187 14.42 8.56 16.49
C LEU A 187 13.77 9.64 17.35
N SER A 188 14.30 10.88 17.24
CA SER A 188 13.89 12.03 18.02
C SER A 188 12.45 12.49 17.72
N PRO A 189 11.73 13.08 18.69
CA PRO A 189 10.32 13.50 18.54
C PRO A 189 10.05 14.42 17.35
N GLY A 190 11.04 15.22 16.92
CA GLY A 190 10.90 16.16 15.81
C GLY A 190 10.70 15.48 14.45
N VAL A 191 11.38 14.35 14.20
CA VAL A 191 11.24 13.64 12.91
C VAL A 191 9.86 12.99 12.79
N ARG A 192 9.29 12.51 13.90
CA ARG A 192 7.89 12.04 13.96
C ARG A 192 6.90 13.13 13.58
N LEU A 193 7.14 14.35 14.05
CA LEU A 193 6.27 15.49 13.82
C LEU A 193 6.34 15.97 12.37
N VAL A 194 7.55 16.04 11.80
CA VAL A 194 7.75 16.36 10.37
C VAL A 194 7.10 15.31 9.48
N LYS A 195 7.25 14.02 9.80
CA LYS A 195 6.58 12.92 9.11
C LYS A 195 5.06 13.07 9.14
N PHE A 196 4.49 13.21 10.34
CA PHE A 196 3.05 13.40 10.51
C PHE A 196 2.56 14.63 9.75
N ALA A 197 3.31 15.73 9.77
CA ALA A 197 2.99 16.94 9.03
C ALA A 197 3.00 16.73 7.51
N LEU A 198 3.95 15.95 6.98
CA LEU A 198 4.04 15.67 5.55
C LEU A 198 2.91 14.73 5.10
N ASP A 199 2.66 13.65 5.83
CA ASP A 199 1.56 12.71 5.54
C ASP A 199 0.21 13.41 5.65
N TYR A 200 0.04 14.26 6.67
CA TYR A 200 -1.14 15.10 6.83
C TYR A 200 -1.28 16.13 5.69
N PHE A 201 -0.21 16.80 5.30
CA PHE A 201 -0.20 17.75 4.19
C PHE A 201 -0.61 17.09 2.87
N PHE A 202 -0.04 15.93 2.56
CA PHE A 202 -0.39 15.17 1.36
C PHE A 202 -1.82 14.62 1.39
N PHE A 203 -2.32 14.24 2.57
CA PHE A 203 -3.71 13.80 2.74
C PHE A 203 -4.69 14.96 2.57
N PHE A 204 -4.41 16.12 3.16
CA PHE A 204 -5.30 17.28 3.13
C PHE A 204 -5.29 17.99 1.77
N CYS A 205 -4.11 18.29 1.24
CA CYS A 205 -3.96 19.06 0.00
C CYS A 205 -4.37 18.28 -1.26
N CYS A 206 -4.47 16.95 -1.21
CA CYS A 206 -4.75 16.12 -2.39
C CYS A 206 -6.06 15.32 -2.33
N GLY A 207 -7.01 15.66 -1.45
CA GLY A 207 -8.29 14.93 -1.44
C GLY A 207 -9.48 15.60 -0.74
N LEU A 208 -9.30 16.18 0.45
CA LEU A 208 -10.43 16.69 1.24
C LEU A 208 -10.70 18.19 1.04
N THR A 209 -9.67 18.96 0.68
CA THR A 209 -9.75 20.43 0.63
C THR A 209 -10.75 20.92 -0.41
N VAL A 210 -10.78 20.30 -1.59
CA VAL A 210 -11.69 20.72 -2.67
C VAL A 210 -13.16 20.49 -2.35
N PRO A 211 -13.62 19.27 -1.97
CA PRO A 211 -15.02 19.05 -1.62
C PRO A 211 -15.43 19.88 -0.40
N PHE A 212 -14.50 20.15 0.54
CA PHE A 212 -14.76 21.05 1.66
C PHE A 212 -15.01 22.50 1.20
N CYS A 213 -14.19 23.02 0.28
CA CYS A 213 -14.39 24.35 -0.29
C CYS A 213 -15.71 24.46 -1.07
N GLU A 214 -16.09 23.43 -1.82
CA GLU A 214 -17.37 23.40 -2.55
C GLU A 214 -18.57 23.43 -1.60
N VAL A 215 -18.56 22.60 -0.55
CA VAL A 215 -19.60 22.62 0.49
C VAL A 215 -19.68 23.98 1.16
N LEU A 216 -18.54 24.59 1.51
CA LEU A 216 -18.52 25.90 2.15
C LEU A 216 -19.08 27.00 1.22
N LEU A 217 -18.75 26.97 -0.06
CA LEU A 217 -19.32 27.89 -1.05
C LEU A 217 -20.84 27.72 -1.21
N ILE A 218 -21.33 26.48 -1.20
CA ILE A 218 -22.76 26.17 -1.27
C ILE A 218 -23.49 26.62 0.00
N VAL A 219 -22.91 26.42 1.19
CA VAL A 219 -23.57 26.78 2.46
C VAL A 219 -23.57 28.28 2.72
N MET A 220 -22.56 29.01 2.22
CA MET A 220 -22.42 30.46 2.44
C MET A 220 -23.15 31.33 1.41
N ASN A 221 -23.81 30.75 0.41
CA ASN A 221 -24.59 31.45 -0.64
C ASN A 221 -25.97 30.84 -0.81
#